data_AF-A0A1I7UIM9-F1
#
_entry.id   AF-A0A1I7UIM9-F1
#
_cell.length_a   1.000
_cell.length_b   1.000
_cell.length_c   1.000
_cell.angle_alpha   90.00
_cell.angle_beta   90.00
_cell.angle_gamma   90.00
#
_symmetry.space_group_name_H-M   'P 1'
#
loop_
_entity.id
_entity.type
_entity.pdbx_description
1 polymer ?
#
loop_
_entity_poly.entity_id
_entity_poly.type
_entity_poly.pdbx_seq_one_letter_code
_entity_poly.pdbx_strand_id
1 'polypeptide(L)'
;MVPMSIELRDYGYLTSFYFEDEIEGLKMVTEYFCSFFETPIIDDATLTFFSIPNQAVIITDWLFQRQKSVRWYQIEILNANDTVARNLLDKCRFASSIMFCMVVSPEFKYDFEFKKDGKVYIDFGSWFTLENLLNVNCEHLTLFKTPLTNMDINLFIKHWMTSDLKFHSVKIYPKEVLNLDVIVSEIPVVRRERRDCFDVTNNKIVTIFNGLEVKQNDGLKTATISINDDPLNEFGRFWMIVWDTL
;
A
#
# COMPACT_ATOMS: atom_id res chain seq x y z
N MET A 1 -36.03 14.91 11.90
CA MET A 1 -35.39 15.27 10.61
C MET A 1 -33.92 15.51 10.92
N VAL A 2 -33.01 14.76 10.31
CA VAL A 2 -31.56 15.00 10.49
C VAL A 2 -31.25 16.34 9.80
N PRO A 3 -30.67 17.33 10.49
CA PRO A 3 -30.28 18.57 9.83
C PRO A 3 -29.30 18.25 8.69
N MET A 4 -29.52 18.88 7.53
CA MET A 4 -28.67 18.65 6.36
C MET A 4 -28.48 19.94 5.55
N SER A 5 -27.33 20.02 4.87
CA SER A 5 -27.05 21.06 3.87
C SER A 5 -26.58 20.41 2.57
N ILE A 6 -26.82 21.09 1.45
CA ILE A 6 -26.38 20.67 0.12
C ILE A 6 -25.65 21.85 -0.53
N GLU A 7 -24.42 21.63 -0.96
CA GLU A 7 -23.59 22.62 -1.63
C GLU A 7 -23.19 22.11 -3.02
N LEU A 8 -23.26 22.98 -4.03
CA LEU A 8 -22.69 22.68 -5.35
C LEU A 8 -21.19 23.00 -5.32
N ARG A 9 -20.37 22.02 -5.71
CA ARG A 9 -18.92 22.11 -5.87
C ARG A 9 -18.58 21.85 -7.34
N ASP A 10 -17.36 22.20 -7.77
CA ASP A 10 -16.91 22.08 -9.16
C ASP A 10 -17.06 20.66 -9.75
N TYR A 11 -17.13 19.63 -8.89
CA TYR A 11 -17.20 18.22 -9.29
C TYR A 11 -18.48 17.49 -8.83
N GLY A 12 -19.49 18.21 -8.30
CA GLY A 12 -20.76 17.59 -7.88
C GLY A 12 -21.43 18.26 -6.67
N TYR A 13 -22.37 17.54 -6.05
CA TYR A 13 -23.06 18.00 -4.85
C TYR A 13 -22.40 17.43 -3.59
N LEU A 14 -22.05 18.30 -2.64
CA LEU A 14 -21.66 17.91 -1.29
C LEU A 14 -22.91 17.96 -0.41
N THR A 15 -23.30 16.82 0.15
CA THR A 15 -24.37 16.76 1.15
C THR A 15 -23.77 16.55 2.53
N SER A 16 -24.04 17.45 3.47
CA SER A 16 -23.60 17.32 4.86
C SER A 16 -24.79 16.97 5.74
N PHE A 17 -24.62 15.98 6.62
CA PHE A 17 -25.60 15.56 7.61
C PHE A 17 -25.03 15.83 9.00
N TYR A 18 -25.83 16.41 9.90
CA TYR A 18 -25.39 16.77 11.24
C TYR A 18 -25.98 15.81 12.26
N PHE A 19 -25.12 15.13 13.01
CA PHE A 19 -25.49 14.19 14.06
C PHE A 19 -24.82 14.56 15.38
N GLU A 20 -25.48 14.30 16.50
CA GLU A 20 -24.86 14.44 17.83
C GLU A 20 -23.78 13.37 18.06
N ASP A 21 -24.05 12.14 17.60
CA ASP A 21 -23.08 11.05 17.51
C ASP A 21 -22.74 10.81 16.04
N GLU A 22 -21.56 11.27 15.63
CA GLU A 22 -21.09 11.17 14.25
C GLU A 22 -20.91 9.72 13.77
N ILE A 23 -20.58 8.78 14.67
CA ILE A 23 -20.39 7.37 14.32
C ILE A 23 -21.75 6.74 14.04
N GLU A 24 -22.73 6.92 14.93
CA GLU A 24 -24.07 6.40 14.70
C GLU A 24 -24.73 7.08 13.49
N GLY A 25 -24.45 8.36 13.28
CA GLY A 25 -24.82 9.08 12.06
C GLY A 25 -24.24 8.45 10.79
N LEU A 26 -22.94 8.18 10.77
CA LEU A 26 -22.26 7.53 9.64
C LEU A 26 -22.89 6.16 9.34
N LYS A 27 -23.12 5.34 10.37
CA LYS A 27 -23.76 4.02 10.22
C LYS A 27 -25.16 4.15 9.61
N MET A 28 -25.98 5.07 10.13
CA MET A 28 -27.34 5.32 9.65
C MET A 28 -27.37 5.77 8.19
N VAL A 29 -26.52 6.74 7.83
CA VAL A 29 -26.42 7.26 6.45
C VAL A 29 -25.95 6.16 5.50
N THR A 30 -25.00 5.34 5.94
CA THR A 30 -24.52 4.20 5.14
C THR A 30 -25.62 3.19 4.88
N GLU A 31 -26.38 2.77 5.90
CA GLU A 31 -27.50 1.83 5.69
C GLU A 31 -28.60 2.43 4.82
N TYR A 32 -28.89 3.72 4.98
CA TYR A 32 -29.86 4.42 4.14
C TYR A 32 -29.45 4.38 2.66
N PHE A 33 -28.21 4.77 2.34
CA PHE A 33 -27.75 4.79 0.95
C PHE A 33 -27.56 3.39 0.37
N CYS A 34 -27.07 2.43 1.14
CA CYS A 34 -27.01 1.03 0.71
C CYS A 34 -28.39 0.49 0.36
N SER A 35 -29.42 0.83 1.14
CA SER A 35 -30.81 0.46 0.86
C SER A 35 -31.36 1.22 -0.37
N PHE A 36 -31.20 2.54 -0.41
CA PHE A 36 -31.73 3.40 -1.47
C PHE A 36 -31.16 3.08 -2.86
N PHE A 37 -29.87 2.76 -2.94
CA PHE A 37 -29.19 2.39 -4.18
C PHE A 37 -29.15 0.88 -4.43
N GLU A 38 -29.81 0.07 -3.60
CA GLU A 38 -29.81 -1.40 -3.69
C GLU A 38 -28.38 -1.99 -3.78
N THR A 39 -27.43 -1.32 -3.13
CA THR A 39 -26.00 -1.67 -3.14
C THR A 39 -25.57 -2.01 -1.72
N PRO A 40 -25.80 -3.25 -1.25
CA PRO A 40 -25.57 -3.62 0.13
C PRO A 40 -24.08 -3.79 0.46
N ILE A 41 -23.19 -3.86 -0.53
CA ILE A 41 -21.75 -4.08 -0.33
C ILE A 41 -21.02 -2.75 -0.51
N ILE A 42 -20.23 -2.37 0.49
CA ILE A 42 -19.31 -1.24 0.40
C ILE A 42 -18.03 -1.74 -0.28
N ASP A 43 -17.69 -1.18 -1.43
CA ASP A 43 -16.49 -1.60 -2.16
C ASP A 43 -15.22 -1.01 -1.53
N ASP A 44 -15.27 0.27 -1.17
CA ASP A 44 -14.12 1.03 -0.69
C ASP A 44 -14.43 1.71 0.66
N ALA A 45 -13.52 1.56 1.62
CA ALA A 45 -13.59 2.21 2.93
C ALA A 45 -12.36 3.08 3.14
N THR A 46 -12.58 4.39 3.26
CA THR A 46 -11.53 5.38 3.52
C THR A 46 -11.82 6.12 4.82
N LEU A 47 -10.87 6.04 5.74
CA LEU A 47 -10.97 6.55 7.10
C LEU A 47 -9.84 7.56 7.32
N THR A 48 -10.17 8.84 7.20
CA THR A 48 -9.25 9.96 7.45
C THR A 48 -9.55 10.56 8.82
N PHE A 49 -8.77 10.19 9.84
CA PHE A 49 -8.99 10.65 11.22
C PHE A 49 -7.75 11.37 11.73
N PHE A 50 -7.78 12.69 11.64
CA PHE A 50 -6.71 13.53 12.16
C PHE A 50 -6.69 13.61 13.70
N SER A 51 -7.77 13.19 14.38
CA SER A 51 -7.93 13.56 15.80
C SER A 51 -8.46 12.47 16.75
N ILE A 52 -9.06 11.36 16.28
CA ILE A 52 -9.65 10.36 17.20
C ILE A 52 -9.42 8.89 16.74
N PRO A 53 -8.22 8.32 16.99
CA PRO A 53 -7.84 6.98 16.51
C PRO A 53 -8.79 5.85 16.95
N ASN A 54 -9.39 5.93 18.14
CA ASN A 54 -10.31 4.90 18.64
C ASN A 54 -11.60 4.79 17.81
N GLN A 55 -12.03 5.88 17.14
CA GLN A 55 -13.23 5.83 16.30
C GLN A 55 -12.99 5.02 15.02
N ALA A 56 -11.77 5.08 14.46
CA ALA A 56 -11.41 4.27 13.31
C ALA A 56 -11.57 2.77 13.61
N VAL A 57 -11.20 2.34 14.83
CA VAL A 57 -11.41 0.96 15.28
C VAL A 57 -12.90 0.63 15.31
N ILE A 58 -13.73 1.48 15.94
CA ILE A 58 -15.17 1.25 16.06
C ILE A 58 -15.84 1.14 14.68
N ILE A 59 -15.51 2.04 13.75
CA ILE A 59 -16.08 2.07 12.40
C ILE A 59 -15.61 0.85 11.61
N THR A 60 -14.33 0.50 11.72
CA THR A 60 -13.76 -0.65 11.02
C THR A 60 -14.33 -1.98 11.55
N ASP A 61 -14.50 -2.10 12.87
CA ASP A 61 -15.16 -3.25 13.49
C ASP A 61 -16.60 -3.38 13.00
N TRP A 62 -17.36 -2.30 13.00
CA TRP A 62 -18.72 -2.29 12.48
C TRP A 62 -18.77 -2.67 10.99
N LEU A 63 -17.89 -2.10 10.16
CA LEU A 63 -17.81 -2.42 8.72
C LEU A 63 -17.59 -3.92 8.50
N PHE A 64 -16.62 -4.53 9.19
CA PHE A 64 -16.33 -5.95 9.00
C PHE A 64 -17.26 -6.91 9.77
N GLN A 65 -18.10 -6.39 10.68
CA GLN A 65 -19.27 -7.11 11.18
C GLN A 65 -20.39 -7.12 10.14
N ARG A 66 -20.56 -6.01 9.41
CA ARG A 66 -21.59 -5.83 8.39
C ARG A 66 -21.30 -6.64 7.11
N GLN A 67 -20.04 -6.69 6.69
CA GLN A 67 -19.63 -7.39 5.46
C GLN A 67 -18.29 -8.10 5.61
N LYS A 68 -18.10 -9.16 4.82
CA LYS A 68 -16.93 -10.05 4.94
C LYS A 68 -15.65 -9.49 4.35
N SER A 69 -15.77 -8.55 3.40
CA SER A 69 -14.62 -8.02 2.67
C SER A 69 -14.90 -6.67 2.05
N VAL A 70 -13.83 -5.94 1.73
CA VAL A 70 -13.83 -4.72 0.90
C VAL A 70 -12.77 -4.86 -0.19
N ARG A 71 -12.92 -4.15 -1.31
CA ARG A 71 -11.87 -4.04 -2.31
C ARG A 71 -10.73 -3.16 -1.82
N TRP A 72 -11.05 -1.98 -1.28
CA TRP A 72 -10.06 -1.01 -0.82
C TRP A 72 -10.28 -0.64 0.65
N TYR A 73 -9.22 -0.70 1.45
CA TYR A 73 -9.23 -0.30 2.85
C TYR A 73 -8.09 0.68 3.13
N GLN A 74 -8.46 1.93 3.41
CA GLN A 74 -7.53 3.04 3.59
C GLN A 74 -7.69 3.67 4.96
N ILE A 75 -6.58 3.73 5.69
CA ILE A 75 -6.47 4.36 6.98
C ILE A 75 -5.43 5.49 6.89
N GLU A 76 -5.87 6.69 7.23
CA GLU A 76 -5.00 7.85 7.41
C GLU A 76 -5.17 8.39 8.82
N ILE A 77 -4.24 7.99 9.71
CA ILE A 77 -4.23 8.37 11.12
C ILE A 77 -2.81 8.83 11.44
N LEU A 78 -2.62 10.12 11.62
CA LEU A 78 -1.28 10.65 11.85
C LEU A 78 -0.62 10.13 13.12
N ASN A 79 -1.37 9.78 14.18
CA ASN A 79 -0.81 9.23 15.41
C ASN A 79 -1.71 8.10 15.93
N ALA A 80 -1.33 6.85 15.64
CA ALA A 80 -1.99 5.68 16.20
C ALA A 80 -1.14 5.13 17.35
N ASN A 81 -1.76 4.89 18.51
CA ASN A 81 -1.10 4.07 19.52
C ASN A 81 -1.01 2.62 19.01
N ASP A 82 -0.08 1.86 19.58
CA ASP A 82 0.20 0.48 19.15
C ASP A 82 -1.02 -0.45 19.15
N THR A 83 -1.93 -0.29 20.12
CA THR A 83 -3.16 -1.10 20.21
C THR A 83 -4.09 -0.83 19.04
N VAL A 84 -4.29 0.46 18.72
CA VAL A 84 -5.10 0.88 17.58
C VAL A 84 -4.44 0.43 16.27
N ALA A 85 -3.13 0.63 16.12
CA ALA A 85 -2.40 0.24 14.92
C ALA A 85 -2.51 -1.26 14.64
N ARG A 86 -2.31 -2.12 15.67
CA ARG A 86 -2.50 -3.58 15.54
C ARG A 86 -3.92 -3.92 15.12
N ASN A 87 -4.91 -3.35 15.80
CA ASN A 87 -6.31 -3.63 15.50
C ASN A 87 -6.62 -3.32 14.03
N LEU A 88 -6.20 -2.15 13.53
CA LEU A 88 -6.46 -1.74 12.16
C LEU A 88 -5.67 -2.58 11.14
N LEU A 89 -4.41 -2.92 11.41
CA LEU A 89 -3.60 -3.79 10.56
C LEU A 89 -4.17 -5.22 10.48
N ASP A 90 -4.72 -5.75 11.58
CA ASP A 90 -5.34 -7.07 11.59
C ASP A 90 -6.50 -7.17 10.59
N LYS A 91 -7.13 -6.04 10.24
CA LYS A 91 -8.25 -5.99 9.31
C LYS A 91 -7.83 -6.04 7.84
N CYS A 92 -6.55 -5.92 7.52
CA CYS A 92 -6.03 -6.08 6.15
C CYS A 92 -6.45 -7.42 5.51
N ARG A 93 -6.62 -8.46 6.34
CA ARG A 93 -7.08 -9.78 5.88
C ARG A 93 -8.48 -9.77 5.27
N PHE A 94 -9.26 -8.71 5.45
CA PHE A 94 -10.58 -8.54 4.85
C PHE A 94 -10.58 -7.64 3.61
N ALA A 95 -9.45 -7.04 3.24
CA ALA A 95 -9.35 -6.11 2.11
C ALA A 95 -8.54 -6.70 0.94
N SER A 96 -8.97 -6.49 -0.30
CA SER A 96 -8.18 -6.90 -1.48
C SER A 96 -6.98 -5.97 -1.74
N SER A 97 -7.05 -4.72 -1.27
CA SER A 97 -5.99 -3.72 -1.37
C SER A 97 -6.05 -2.79 -0.17
N ILE A 98 -4.89 -2.29 0.24
CA ILE A 98 -4.75 -1.48 1.44
C ILE A 98 -3.88 -0.24 1.23
N MET A 99 -4.18 0.79 2.01
CA MET A 99 -3.34 1.97 2.17
C MET A 99 -3.29 2.39 3.64
N PHE A 100 -2.07 2.46 4.19
CA PHE A 100 -1.85 2.89 5.56
C PHE A 100 -0.89 4.07 5.64
N CYS A 101 -1.43 5.17 6.15
CA CYS A 101 -0.66 6.33 6.59
C CYS A 101 -0.83 6.43 8.11
N MET A 102 -0.04 5.64 8.84
CA MET A 102 -0.10 5.58 10.30
C MET A 102 1.27 5.75 10.94
N VAL A 103 1.47 6.81 11.74
CA VAL A 103 2.66 6.90 12.60
C VAL A 103 2.38 6.14 13.90
N VAL A 104 3.33 5.30 14.25
CA VAL A 104 3.30 4.43 15.43
C VAL A 104 4.52 4.71 16.32
N SER A 105 4.57 4.10 17.51
CA SER A 105 5.74 4.22 18.37
C SER A 105 7.01 3.64 17.70
N PRO A 106 8.21 4.13 18.05
CA PRO A 106 9.47 3.58 17.54
C PRO A 106 9.67 2.09 17.86
N GLU A 107 9.11 1.61 18.96
CA GLU A 107 9.20 0.22 19.44
C GLU A 107 8.14 -0.69 18.80
N PHE A 108 7.22 -0.13 18.02
CA PHE A 108 6.17 -0.89 17.37
C PHE A 108 6.75 -1.92 16.40
N LYS A 109 6.29 -3.16 16.57
CA LYS A 109 6.60 -4.29 15.68
C LYS A 109 5.31 -4.97 15.28
N TYR A 110 5.22 -5.38 14.03
CA TYR A 110 4.07 -6.10 13.50
C TYR A 110 4.52 -7.08 12.42
N ASP A 111 4.14 -8.35 12.61
CA ASP A 111 4.38 -9.42 11.64
C ASP A 111 3.31 -9.33 10.56
N PHE A 112 3.66 -8.69 9.45
CA PHE A 112 2.70 -8.31 8.42
C PHE A 112 2.52 -9.43 7.41
N GLU A 113 1.28 -9.91 7.31
CA GLU A 113 0.88 -10.91 6.32
C GLU A 113 -0.16 -10.34 5.36
N PHE A 114 0.18 -10.36 4.07
CA PHE A 114 -0.76 -10.01 3.01
C PHE A 114 -0.45 -10.83 1.76
N LYS A 115 -1.36 -11.73 1.41
CA LYS A 115 -1.21 -12.71 0.32
C LYS A 115 -2.42 -12.65 -0.61
N LYS A 116 -2.54 -11.55 -1.37
CA LYS A 116 -3.69 -11.25 -2.24
C LYS A 116 -3.25 -10.51 -3.48
N ASP A 117 -4.00 -10.69 -4.56
CA ASP A 117 -3.71 -10.12 -5.88
C ASP A 117 -4.12 -8.64 -5.96
N GLY A 118 -3.53 -7.79 -5.11
CA GLY A 118 -3.88 -6.38 -5.03
C GLY A 118 -2.73 -5.47 -4.62
N LYS A 119 -3.07 -4.29 -4.11
CA LYS A 119 -2.12 -3.21 -3.81
C LYS A 119 -1.89 -3.07 -2.30
N VAL A 120 -0.64 -2.87 -1.92
CA VAL A 120 -0.20 -2.53 -0.57
C VAL A 120 0.56 -1.21 -0.62
N TYR A 121 0.06 -0.21 0.10
CA TYR A 121 0.70 1.09 0.25
C TYR A 121 0.91 1.42 1.73
N ILE A 122 2.14 1.75 2.12
CA ILE A 122 2.51 2.11 3.50
C ILE A 122 3.41 3.35 3.49
N ASP A 123 2.96 4.49 4.03
CA ASP A 123 3.76 5.74 4.03
C ASP A 123 4.72 5.84 5.24
N PHE A 124 4.32 5.35 6.41
CA PHE A 124 5.12 5.41 7.64
C PHE A 124 5.59 4.02 8.04
N GLY A 125 6.37 3.38 7.16
CA GLY A 125 6.81 1.99 7.28
C GLY A 125 7.95 1.75 8.27
N SER A 126 8.08 2.52 9.36
CA SER A 126 9.17 2.36 10.34
C SER A 126 9.24 1.00 11.00
N TRP A 127 8.10 0.30 11.06
CA TRP A 127 7.94 -1.04 11.61
C TRP A 127 8.04 -2.16 10.56
N PHE A 128 8.13 -1.81 9.27
CA PHE A 128 8.15 -2.79 8.19
C PHE A 128 9.56 -3.37 8.01
N THR A 129 9.73 -4.65 8.36
CA THR A 129 11.02 -5.34 8.39
C THR A 129 11.34 -6.05 7.07
N LEU A 130 12.58 -6.55 6.94
CA LEU A 130 12.95 -7.48 5.87
C LEU A 130 12.02 -8.71 5.86
N GLU A 131 11.71 -9.30 7.02
CA GLU A 131 10.84 -10.48 7.12
C GLU A 131 9.45 -10.21 6.52
N ASN A 132 8.89 -9.02 6.78
CA ASN A 132 7.64 -8.59 6.16
C ASN A 132 7.78 -8.46 4.64
N LEU A 133 8.90 -7.92 4.15
CA LEU A 133 9.18 -7.77 2.72
C LEU A 133 9.33 -9.12 2.00
N LEU A 134 9.92 -10.12 2.65
CA LEU A 134 10.07 -11.47 2.08
C LEU A 134 8.75 -12.25 2.08
N ASN A 135 7.82 -11.95 3.00
CA ASN A 135 6.58 -12.71 3.16
C ASN A 135 5.35 -12.10 2.46
N VAL A 136 5.37 -10.79 2.18
CA VAL A 136 4.26 -10.11 1.49
C VAL A 136 4.17 -10.59 0.04
N ASN A 137 2.99 -11.04 -0.37
CA ASN A 137 2.73 -11.49 -1.73
C ASN A 137 1.52 -10.74 -2.29
N CYS A 138 1.81 -9.66 -3.01
CA CYS A 138 0.82 -8.80 -3.65
C CYS A 138 1.27 -8.42 -5.06
N GLU A 139 0.41 -7.77 -5.82
CA GLU A 139 0.76 -7.31 -7.18
C GLU A 139 1.57 -6.01 -7.13
N HIS A 140 1.21 -5.09 -6.23
CA HIS A 140 1.81 -3.76 -6.15
C HIS A 140 2.17 -3.43 -4.72
N LEU A 141 3.47 -3.25 -4.47
CA LEU A 141 3.98 -2.86 -3.16
C LEU A 141 4.59 -1.46 -3.24
N THR A 142 4.15 -0.56 -2.38
CA THR A 142 4.77 0.76 -2.21
C THR A 142 5.00 1.02 -0.72
N LEU A 143 6.27 1.22 -0.35
CA LEU A 143 6.70 1.43 1.02
C LEU A 143 7.49 2.73 1.11
N PHE A 144 7.14 3.59 2.07
CA PHE A 144 7.90 4.80 2.39
C PHE A 144 8.40 4.80 3.83
N LYS A 145 9.47 5.56 4.04
CA LYS A 145 10.07 5.82 5.35
C LYS A 145 10.45 4.52 6.09
N THR A 146 10.84 3.50 5.34
CA THR A 146 11.22 2.19 5.90
C THR A 146 12.63 2.20 6.47
N PRO A 147 12.92 1.34 7.47
CA PRO A 147 14.28 1.11 7.95
C PRO A 147 15.08 0.16 7.04
N LEU A 148 14.47 -0.36 5.97
CA LEU A 148 15.09 -1.29 5.02
C LEU A 148 16.39 -0.72 4.46
N THR A 149 17.44 -1.53 4.56
CA THR A 149 18.78 -1.19 4.13
C THR A 149 19.05 -1.62 2.68
N ASN A 150 20.17 -1.16 2.12
CA ASN A 150 20.69 -1.67 0.85
C ASN A 150 20.85 -3.21 0.86
N MET A 151 21.25 -3.79 2.00
CA MET A 151 21.42 -5.24 2.16
C MET A 151 20.08 -5.96 2.21
N ASP A 152 19.07 -5.39 2.88
CA ASP A 152 17.72 -5.95 2.91
C ASP A 152 17.10 -6.00 1.50
N ILE A 153 17.30 -4.94 0.71
CA ILE A 153 16.84 -4.89 -0.68
C ILE A 153 17.58 -5.93 -1.54
N ASN A 154 18.90 -6.12 -1.36
CA ASN A 154 19.65 -7.19 -2.04
C ASN A 154 19.07 -8.58 -1.71
N LEU A 155 18.83 -8.87 -0.43
CA LEU A 155 18.25 -10.12 0.03
C LEU A 155 16.85 -10.33 -0.53
N PHE A 156 16.04 -9.28 -0.61
CA PHE A 156 14.74 -9.30 -1.25
C PHE A 156 14.82 -9.68 -2.74
N ILE A 157 15.73 -9.08 -3.51
CA ILE A 157 15.88 -9.41 -4.94
C ILE A 157 16.30 -10.88 -5.09
N LYS A 158 17.30 -11.33 -4.32
CA LYS A 158 17.76 -12.72 -4.32
C LYS A 158 16.62 -13.69 -3.96
N HIS A 159 15.78 -13.34 -2.99
CA HIS A 159 14.62 -14.12 -2.63
C HIS A 159 13.59 -14.17 -3.77
N TRP A 160 13.23 -13.02 -4.34
CA TRP A 160 12.31 -12.92 -5.47
C TRP A 160 12.75 -13.79 -6.67
N MET A 161 14.06 -13.86 -6.95
CA MET A 161 14.60 -14.70 -8.03
C MET A 161 14.31 -16.21 -7.85
N THR A 162 13.97 -16.65 -6.63
CA THR A 162 13.73 -18.07 -6.29
C THR A 162 12.33 -18.38 -5.80
N SER A 163 11.48 -17.37 -5.63
CA SER A 163 10.14 -17.52 -5.03
C SER A 163 9.03 -17.39 -6.08
N ASP A 164 7.78 -17.64 -5.67
CA ASP A 164 6.57 -17.50 -6.48
C ASP A 164 5.85 -16.16 -6.21
N LEU A 165 6.59 -15.15 -5.74
CA LEU A 165 6.03 -13.83 -5.44
C LEU A 165 5.45 -13.18 -6.70
N LYS A 166 4.22 -12.67 -6.57
CA LYS A 166 3.38 -12.21 -7.68
C LYS A 166 3.53 -10.74 -8.02
N PHE A 167 4.61 -10.09 -7.59
CA PHE A 167 4.79 -8.66 -7.83
C PHE A 167 4.76 -8.35 -9.32
N HIS A 168 4.02 -7.32 -9.68
CA HIS A 168 4.15 -6.56 -10.92
C HIS A 168 5.02 -5.31 -10.70
N SER A 169 4.91 -4.68 -9.52
CA SER A 169 5.73 -3.51 -9.18
C SER A 169 6.03 -3.44 -7.68
N VAL A 170 7.29 -3.14 -7.35
CA VAL A 170 7.74 -2.86 -5.99
C VAL A 170 8.45 -1.51 -5.95
N LYS A 171 8.00 -0.61 -5.09
CA LYS A 171 8.60 0.71 -4.84
C LYS A 171 8.96 0.83 -3.36
N ILE A 172 10.22 1.10 -3.08
CA ILE A 172 10.72 1.26 -1.70
C ILE A 172 11.44 2.60 -1.62
N TYR A 173 11.03 3.42 -0.66
CA TYR A 173 11.64 4.69 -0.32
C TYR A 173 12.17 4.59 1.12
N PRO A 174 13.41 4.06 1.30
CA PRO A 174 13.98 3.89 2.61
C PRO A 174 14.47 5.22 3.20
N LYS A 175 14.87 5.19 4.47
CA LYS A 175 15.57 6.30 5.14
C LYS A 175 17.10 6.28 4.90
N GLU A 176 17.61 5.24 4.26
CA GLU A 176 19.01 5.11 3.89
C GLU A 176 19.21 5.53 2.42
N VAL A 177 20.33 6.17 2.11
CA VAL A 177 20.69 6.48 0.71
C VAL A 177 20.99 5.18 -0.04
N LEU A 178 20.34 4.99 -1.18
CA LEU A 178 20.49 3.77 -1.97
C LEU A 178 21.84 3.72 -2.69
N ASN A 179 22.56 2.61 -2.52
CA ASN A 179 23.80 2.26 -3.19
C ASN A 179 23.56 1.08 -4.14
N LEU A 180 23.64 1.37 -5.43
CA LEU A 180 23.39 0.40 -6.49
C LEU A 180 24.33 -0.81 -6.40
N ASP A 181 25.63 -0.60 -6.16
CA ASP A 181 26.64 -1.65 -6.13
C ASP A 181 26.38 -2.66 -5.01
N VAL A 182 25.88 -2.18 -3.86
CA VAL A 182 25.48 -3.04 -2.73
C VAL A 182 24.20 -3.80 -3.07
N ILE A 183 23.20 -3.11 -3.62
CA ILE A 183 21.89 -3.70 -3.93
C ILE A 183 22.00 -4.82 -4.97
N VAL A 184 22.86 -4.68 -5.97
CA VAL A 184 23.02 -5.69 -7.03
C VAL A 184 24.23 -6.60 -6.84
N SER A 185 24.89 -6.52 -5.69
CA SER A 185 26.02 -7.38 -5.37
C SER A 185 25.63 -8.87 -5.49
N GLU A 186 26.45 -9.61 -6.24
CA GLU A 186 26.28 -11.04 -6.52
C GLU A 186 24.98 -11.38 -7.28
N ILE A 187 24.33 -10.40 -7.92
CA ILE A 187 23.15 -10.62 -8.76
C ILE A 187 23.56 -10.46 -10.24
N PRO A 188 23.26 -11.44 -11.11
CA PRO A 188 23.53 -11.30 -12.53
C PRO A 188 22.58 -10.27 -13.14
N VAL A 189 23.08 -9.05 -13.36
CA VAL A 189 22.33 -7.93 -13.94
C VAL A 189 22.74 -7.65 -15.37
N VAL A 190 21.80 -7.24 -16.22
CA VAL A 190 22.07 -6.70 -17.55
C VAL A 190 21.57 -5.26 -17.63
N ARG A 191 22.47 -4.31 -17.90
CA ARG A 191 22.08 -2.91 -18.06
C ARG A 191 21.38 -2.68 -19.39
N ARG A 192 20.27 -1.93 -19.36
CA ARG A 192 19.53 -1.45 -20.54
C ARG A 192 19.48 0.06 -20.52
N GLU A 193 19.90 0.69 -21.62
CA GLU A 193 19.84 2.15 -21.74
C GLU A 193 18.41 2.67 -21.68
N ARG A 194 17.46 1.91 -22.24
CA ARG A 194 16.04 2.26 -22.27
C ARG A 194 15.19 1.00 -22.26
N ARG A 195 14.15 0.99 -21.43
CA ARG A 195 13.12 -0.04 -21.39
C ARG A 195 11.75 0.61 -21.21
N ASP A 196 10.82 0.33 -22.11
CA ASP A 196 9.43 0.69 -21.91
C ASP A 196 8.75 -0.46 -21.15
N CYS A 197 8.23 -0.15 -19.96
CA CYS A 197 7.52 -1.06 -19.07
C CYS A 197 6.08 -0.59 -18.91
N PHE A 198 5.14 -1.52 -18.79
CA PHE A 198 3.76 -1.17 -18.48
C PHE A 198 3.57 -1.08 -16.96
N ASP A 199 3.34 0.13 -16.44
CA ASP A 199 2.94 0.34 -15.06
C ASP A 199 1.42 0.16 -14.95
N VAL A 200 1.02 -1.07 -14.62
CA VAL A 200 -0.40 -1.44 -14.40
C VAL A 200 -1.04 -0.54 -13.34
N THR A 201 -0.28 -0.10 -12.32
CA THR A 201 -0.79 0.70 -11.20
C THR A 201 -1.45 1.99 -11.68
N ASN A 202 -0.87 2.62 -12.68
CA ASN A 202 -1.26 3.91 -13.24
C ASN A 202 -1.81 3.79 -14.67
N ASN A 203 -1.99 2.56 -15.16
CA ASN A 203 -2.42 2.25 -16.52
C ASN A 203 -1.64 3.04 -17.59
N LYS A 204 -0.31 3.07 -17.46
CA LYS A 204 0.55 3.86 -18.35
C LYS A 204 1.84 3.14 -18.70
N ILE A 205 2.39 3.44 -19.87
CA ILE A 205 3.76 3.05 -20.21
C ILE A 205 4.71 3.98 -19.46
N VAL A 206 5.69 3.38 -18.79
CA VAL A 206 6.79 4.07 -18.16
C VAL A 206 8.07 3.64 -18.84
N THR A 207 8.81 4.61 -19.34
CA THR A 207 10.17 4.39 -19.81
C THR A 207 11.14 4.45 -18.64
N ILE A 208 11.83 3.34 -18.36
CA ILE A 208 12.98 3.28 -17.48
C ILE A 208 14.24 3.49 -18.32
N PHE A 209 15.01 4.52 -17.98
CA PHE A 209 16.33 4.73 -18.57
C PHE A 209 17.39 4.10 -17.67
N ASN A 210 18.44 3.55 -18.26
CA ASN A 210 19.56 2.94 -17.54
C ASN A 210 19.17 1.83 -16.54
N GLY A 211 18.03 1.17 -16.76
CA GLY A 211 17.54 0.12 -15.87
C GLY A 211 18.41 -1.14 -15.88
N LEU A 212 18.36 -1.89 -14.79
CA LEU A 212 19.02 -3.18 -14.65
C LEU A 212 18.00 -4.31 -14.78
N GLU A 213 18.21 -5.22 -15.72
CA GLU A 213 17.40 -6.42 -15.87
C GLU A 213 17.96 -7.55 -14.99
N VAL A 214 17.08 -8.15 -14.19
CA VAL A 214 17.34 -9.34 -13.36
C VAL A 214 16.32 -10.41 -13.75
N LYS A 215 16.78 -11.63 -13.99
CA LYS A 215 15.90 -12.76 -14.32
C LYS A 215 15.59 -13.59 -13.10
N GLN A 216 14.37 -14.09 -13.01
CA GLN A 216 14.03 -15.17 -12.10
C GLN A 216 14.77 -16.45 -12.52
N ASN A 217 15.07 -17.33 -11.57
CA ASN A 217 15.92 -18.51 -11.82
C ASN A 217 15.26 -19.55 -12.74
N ASP A 218 13.93 -19.60 -12.77
CA ASP A 218 13.16 -20.43 -13.71
C ASP A 218 13.13 -19.85 -15.13
N GLY A 219 13.61 -18.62 -15.30
CA GLY A 219 13.61 -17.88 -16.56
C GLY A 219 12.24 -17.34 -16.98
N LEU A 220 11.17 -17.55 -16.21
CA LEU A 220 9.80 -17.18 -16.60
C LEU A 220 9.52 -15.69 -16.47
N LYS A 221 10.18 -15.01 -15.52
CA LYS A 221 10.01 -13.57 -15.31
C LYS A 221 11.33 -12.81 -15.34
N THR A 222 11.24 -11.57 -15.78
CA THR A 222 12.32 -10.60 -15.73
C THR A 222 11.84 -9.36 -14.98
N ALA A 223 12.69 -8.84 -14.11
CA ALA A 223 12.50 -7.56 -13.44
C ALA A 223 13.40 -6.50 -14.07
N THR A 224 12.86 -5.30 -14.28
CA THR A 224 13.64 -4.10 -14.58
C THR A 224 13.70 -3.23 -13.33
N ILE A 225 14.91 -3.01 -12.82
CA ILE A 225 15.21 -2.24 -11.62
C ILE A 225 15.74 -0.86 -12.01
N SER A 226 15.22 0.18 -11.35
CA SER A 226 15.66 1.57 -11.40
C SER A 226 15.91 2.05 -9.97
N ILE A 227 17.02 2.76 -9.77
CA ILE A 227 17.43 3.30 -8.48
C ILE A 227 17.76 4.79 -8.65
N ASN A 228 17.35 5.62 -7.69
CA ASN A 228 17.67 7.05 -7.62
C ASN A 228 17.14 7.91 -8.78
N ASP A 229 16.16 7.44 -9.55
CA ASP A 229 15.47 8.21 -10.61
C ASP A 229 14.33 9.10 -10.04
N ASP A 230 14.46 9.57 -8.80
CA ASP A 230 13.46 10.44 -8.17
C ASP A 230 14.13 11.73 -7.64
N PRO A 231 14.01 12.86 -8.36
CA PRO A 231 14.64 14.11 -7.96
C PRO A 231 13.99 14.75 -6.72
N LEU A 232 12.83 14.23 -6.29
CA LEU A 232 12.09 14.75 -5.13
C LEU A 232 12.39 13.96 -3.85
N ASN A 233 13.24 12.93 -3.90
CA ASN A 233 13.62 12.14 -2.74
C ASN A 233 15.15 12.05 -2.60
N GLU A 234 15.69 12.69 -1.57
CA GLU A 234 17.13 12.73 -1.29
C GLU A 234 17.75 11.36 -0.97
N PHE A 235 16.95 10.43 -0.43
CA PHE A 235 17.39 9.05 -0.16
C PHE A 235 17.28 8.15 -1.39
N GLY A 236 16.59 8.64 -2.43
CA GLY A 236 16.30 7.92 -3.64
C GLY A 236 15.11 6.97 -3.54
N ARG A 237 14.90 6.22 -4.61
CA ARG A 237 13.83 5.23 -4.75
C ARG A 237 14.39 3.96 -5.35
N PHE A 238 14.11 2.81 -4.74
CA PHE A 238 14.22 1.52 -5.40
C PHE A 238 12.89 1.25 -6.11
N TRP A 239 12.95 0.97 -7.41
CA TRP A 239 11.78 0.58 -8.18
C TRP A 239 12.08 -0.65 -9.01
N MET A 240 11.28 -1.69 -8.81
CA MET A 240 11.33 -2.94 -9.57
C MET A 240 10.00 -3.13 -10.30
N ILE A 241 10.03 -3.34 -11.62
CA ILE A 241 8.87 -3.74 -12.42
C ILE A 241 9.12 -5.13 -12.99
N VAL A 242 8.17 -6.03 -12.81
CA VAL A 242 8.27 -7.43 -13.23
C VAL A 242 7.37 -7.68 -14.44
N TRP A 243 7.87 -8.45 -15.39
CA TRP A 243 7.17 -8.83 -16.62
C TRP A 243 7.58 -10.25 -17.06
N ASP A 244 6.73 -10.90 -17.85
CA ASP A 244 6.98 -12.26 -18.33
C ASP A 244 8.10 -12.30 -19.38
N THR A 245 9.07 -13.19 -19.22
CA THR A 245 10.16 -13.40 -20.17
C THR A 245 9.63 -14.16 -21.39
N LEU A 246 9.82 -13.61 -22.58
CA LEU A 246 9.54 -14.26 -23.87
C LEU A 246 10.56 -15.35 -24.21
#